data_AF-A0A8T2QQ80-F1
#
_entry.id   AF-A0A8T2QQ80-F1
#
_cell.length_a   1.000
_cell.length_b   1.000
_cell.length_c   1.000
_cell.angle_alpha   90.00
_cell.angle_beta   90.00
_cell.angle_gamma   90.00
#
_symmetry.space_group_name_H-M   'P 1'
#
loop_
_entity.id
_entity.type
_entity.pdbx_description
1 polymer ?
#
loop_
_entity_poly.entity_id
_entity_poly.type
_entity_poly.pdbx_seq_one_letter_code
_entity_poly.pdbx_strand_id
1 'polypeptide(L)'
;MPEADRENCHRHNFEHVTTHTAQVWAETFVSELNDTIVEAELRTLHIPPHLPVEEAVVKYQESKNRLLILGFNATMTTQVDGPGRRGPEQIREMKLRLHPHLQEVFRILCKDPRTTIVILSGSERNVLDEAFGAFDLWLAAENGMFLRHTRGEWKTTMPEHLNMDWMDSVQPVFDYFRERTPRSYVEVRETSLLWNYKYADVEFGRVQARDMLQHLWTGPISNAAVDVVQGGRSVEVRPVGVSKGAAIDRILGEIVHRKRITIPIDYVLCIGHFLSKDEDIYTFFEPELPFEREYTSNGKILDGKGLIDRRPVPKAAGGASASTRSCSAGSFEEAPLQSNGDRSKATAYKEKPTSREEEFAKQEGSSVLDLKGENYFSCAVGRKRSNARYSLPSSEDVVSFLKSIAASYAPVNVNHSSSKNLLR
;
A
#
# COMPACT_ATOMS: atom_id res chain seq x y z
N MET A 1 16.18 31.91 -50.28
CA MET A 1 15.72 30.57 -49.86
C MET A 1 14.79 30.06 -50.96
N PRO A 2 15.05 28.89 -51.54
CA PRO A 2 14.17 28.25 -52.53
C PRO A 2 12.74 28.10 -52.02
N GLU A 3 11.77 28.13 -52.93
CA GLU A 3 10.33 28.08 -52.59
C GLU A 3 9.93 26.77 -51.92
N ALA A 4 10.49 25.66 -52.41
CA ALA A 4 10.31 24.32 -51.82
C ALA A 4 10.82 24.25 -50.36
N ASP A 5 11.96 24.89 -50.07
CA ASP A 5 12.51 24.91 -48.71
C ASP A 5 11.63 25.74 -47.78
N ARG A 6 11.07 26.86 -48.26
CA ARG A 6 10.13 27.68 -47.50
C ARG A 6 8.86 26.92 -47.15
N GLU A 7 8.30 26.20 -48.11
CA GLU A 7 7.08 25.41 -47.91
C GLU A 7 7.32 24.28 -46.90
N ASN A 8 8.49 23.63 -46.97
CA ASN A 8 8.85 22.57 -46.04
C ASN A 8 9.05 23.09 -44.60
N CYS A 9 9.72 24.24 -44.44
CA CYS A 9 9.85 24.90 -43.14
C CYS A 9 8.49 25.37 -42.59
N HIS A 10 7.62 25.92 -43.43
CA HIS A 10 6.28 26.34 -43.01
C HIS A 10 5.45 25.14 -42.53
N ARG A 11 5.47 24.02 -43.27
CA ARG A 11 4.78 22.79 -42.88
C ARG A 11 5.29 22.26 -41.54
N HIS A 12 6.61 22.19 -41.35
CA HIS A 12 7.20 21.72 -40.10
C HIS A 12 6.84 22.62 -38.91
N ASN A 13 6.94 23.95 -39.07
CA ASN A 13 6.58 24.90 -38.03
C ASN A 13 5.07 24.86 -37.72
N PHE A 14 4.23 24.72 -38.73
CA PHE A 14 2.79 24.60 -38.57
C PHE A 14 2.42 23.32 -37.82
N GLU A 15 3.01 22.18 -38.20
CA GLU A 15 2.83 20.91 -37.50
C GLU A 15 3.32 21.00 -36.05
N HIS A 16 4.47 21.62 -35.80
CA HIS A 16 4.99 21.82 -34.45
C HIS A 16 4.04 22.67 -33.59
N VAL A 17 3.56 23.82 -34.09
CA VAL A 17 2.67 24.72 -33.33
C VAL A 17 1.29 24.09 -33.10
N THR A 18 0.79 23.29 -34.04
CA THR A 18 -0.52 22.62 -33.91
C THR A 18 -0.47 21.40 -33.00
N THR A 19 0.68 20.74 -32.88
CA THR A 19 0.88 19.57 -32.00
C THR A 19 1.31 19.95 -30.59
N HIS A 20 2.12 21.01 -30.42
CA HIS A 20 2.66 21.44 -29.12
C HIS A 20 1.82 22.60 -28.55
N THR A 21 0.56 22.31 -28.24
CA THR A 21 -0.34 23.29 -27.63
C THR A 21 -0.02 23.51 -26.16
N ALA A 22 -0.47 24.64 -25.61
CA ALA A 22 -0.35 24.91 -24.17
C ALA A 22 -1.05 23.85 -23.30
N GLN A 23 -2.10 23.19 -23.83
CA GLN A 23 -2.76 22.06 -23.18
C GLN A 23 -1.84 20.84 -23.11
N VAL A 24 -1.27 20.41 -24.24
CA VAL A 24 -0.32 19.29 -24.30
C VAL A 24 0.89 19.53 -23.39
N TRP A 25 1.39 20.77 -23.33
CA TRP A 25 2.45 21.15 -22.40
C TRP A 25 2.03 20.99 -20.93
N ALA A 26 0.86 21.51 -20.55
CA ALA A 26 0.36 21.42 -19.17
C ALA A 26 0.14 19.96 -18.74
N GLU A 27 -0.42 19.14 -19.63
CA GLU A 27 -0.63 17.70 -19.41
C GLU A 27 0.70 16.95 -19.23
N THR A 28 1.67 17.20 -20.11
CA THR A 28 3.00 16.61 -20.02
C THR A 28 3.68 17.01 -18.72
N PHE A 29 3.61 18.29 -18.36
CA PHE A 29 4.20 18.82 -17.14
C PHE A 29 3.60 18.21 -15.87
N VAL A 30 2.27 18.09 -15.78
CA VAL A 30 1.60 17.47 -14.63
C VAL A 30 1.94 15.99 -14.52
N SER A 31 2.02 15.28 -15.65
CA SER A 31 2.45 13.89 -15.65
C SER A 31 3.90 13.73 -15.20
N GLU A 32 4.82 14.53 -15.75
CA GLU A 32 6.23 14.48 -15.35
C GLU A 32 6.36 14.80 -13.85
N LEU A 33 5.56 15.74 -13.33
CA LEU A 33 5.48 15.99 -11.89
C LEU A 33 5.05 14.75 -11.11
N ASN A 34 3.97 14.07 -11.51
CA ASN A 34 3.53 12.85 -10.84
C ASN A 34 4.59 11.75 -10.91
N ASP A 35 5.22 11.56 -12.07
CA ASP A 35 6.32 10.61 -12.23
C ASP A 35 7.49 10.96 -11.30
N THR A 36 7.85 12.24 -11.19
CA THR A 36 8.91 12.68 -10.27
C THR A 36 8.55 12.49 -8.81
N ILE A 37 7.27 12.65 -8.42
CA ILE A 37 6.80 12.39 -7.05
C ILE A 37 6.93 10.90 -6.74
N VAL A 38 6.43 10.03 -7.63
CA VAL A 38 6.56 8.57 -7.47
C VAL A 38 8.04 8.16 -7.45
N GLU A 39 8.88 8.72 -8.32
CA GLU A 39 10.32 8.46 -8.31
C GLU A 39 11.01 8.98 -7.05
N ALA A 40 10.62 10.15 -6.54
CA ALA A 40 11.16 10.72 -5.31
C ALA A 40 10.77 9.89 -4.09
N GLU A 41 9.51 9.44 -4.00
CA GLU A 41 9.06 8.47 -3.00
C GLU A 41 9.85 7.17 -3.10
N LEU A 42 10.05 6.64 -4.31
CA LEU A 42 10.91 5.47 -4.49
C LEU A 42 12.39 5.74 -4.17
N ARG A 43 12.87 6.98 -4.16
CA ARG A 43 14.25 7.36 -3.78
C ARG A 43 14.43 7.53 -2.29
N THR A 44 13.38 7.87 -1.55
CA THR A 44 13.43 7.89 -0.07
C THR A 44 13.38 6.49 0.52
N LEU A 45 12.87 5.50 -0.23
CA LEU A 45 12.88 4.10 0.19
C LEU A 45 14.31 3.53 0.25
N HIS A 46 14.60 2.84 1.36
CA HIS A 46 15.85 2.11 1.54
C HIS A 46 15.87 0.82 0.71
N ILE A 47 17.07 0.26 0.54
CA ILE A 47 17.26 -1.08 -0.05
C ILE A 47 17.33 -2.05 1.13
N PRO A 48 16.30 -2.86 1.37
CA PRO A 48 16.30 -3.76 2.51
C PRO A 48 17.31 -4.90 2.34
N PRO A 49 18.04 -5.27 3.40
CA PRO A 49 18.94 -6.42 3.39
C PRO A 49 18.20 -7.73 3.13
N HIS A 50 18.94 -8.77 2.77
CA HIS A 50 18.36 -10.11 2.64
C HIS A 50 17.84 -10.63 3.98
N LEU A 51 16.74 -11.37 3.94
CA LEU A 51 16.14 -11.99 5.12
C LEU A 51 17.14 -12.97 5.79
N PRO A 52 17.46 -12.82 7.08
CA PRO A 52 18.19 -13.82 7.84
C PRO A 52 17.29 -15.04 8.10
N VAL A 53 17.29 -15.99 7.14
CA VAL A 53 16.42 -17.17 7.15
C VAL A 53 16.55 -17.99 8.43
N GLU A 54 17.78 -18.22 8.89
CA GLU A 54 18.05 -19.04 10.09
C GLU A 54 17.46 -18.40 11.35
N GLU A 55 17.67 -17.09 11.53
CA GLU A 55 17.13 -16.35 12.68
C GLU A 55 15.61 -16.34 12.67
N ALA A 56 15.00 -16.07 11.51
CA ALA A 56 13.55 -16.07 11.37
C ALA A 56 12.93 -17.45 11.68
N VAL A 57 13.60 -18.54 11.31
CA VAL A 57 13.16 -19.91 11.62
C VAL A 57 13.34 -20.24 13.10
N VAL A 58 14.44 -19.82 13.74
CA VAL A 58 14.66 -20.02 15.18
C VAL A 58 13.60 -19.27 15.99
N LYS A 59 13.36 -17.99 15.69
CA LYS A 59 12.31 -17.19 16.34
C LYS A 59 10.92 -17.75 16.07
N TYR A 60 10.68 -18.32 14.88
CA TYR A 60 9.46 -19.06 14.60
C TYR A 60 9.33 -20.29 15.50
N GLN A 61 10.39 -21.06 15.78
CA GLN A 61 10.28 -22.21 16.67
C GLN A 61 10.01 -21.84 18.14
N GLU A 62 10.63 -20.76 18.64
CA GLU A 62 10.54 -20.31 20.03
C GLU A 62 9.18 -19.69 20.39
N SER A 63 8.47 -19.14 19.40
CA SER A 63 7.19 -18.44 19.58
C SER A 63 6.01 -19.36 19.87
N LYS A 64 5.04 -18.83 20.62
CA LYS A 64 3.85 -19.53 21.11
C LYS A 64 2.60 -19.24 20.28
N ASN A 65 2.47 -18.06 19.69
CA ASN A 65 1.34 -17.69 18.83
C ASN A 65 1.82 -16.85 17.64
N ARG A 66 1.73 -17.43 16.45
CA ARG A 66 2.42 -16.96 15.24
C ARG A 66 1.40 -16.48 14.23
N LEU A 67 1.66 -15.32 13.64
CA LEU A 67 0.88 -14.77 12.54
C LEU A 67 1.73 -14.72 11.26
N LEU A 68 1.30 -15.43 10.23
CA LEU A 68 1.93 -15.40 8.91
C LEU A 68 1.00 -14.68 7.94
N ILE A 69 1.42 -13.53 7.44
CA ILE A 69 0.72 -12.73 6.43
C ILE A 69 1.46 -12.92 5.10
N LEU A 70 0.78 -13.53 4.13
CA LEU A 70 1.37 -13.87 2.84
C LEU A 70 0.60 -13.21 1.71
N GLY A 71 1.30 -12.46 0.86
CA GLY A 71 0.78 -11.96 -0.40
C GLY A 71 0.61 -13.10 -1.39
N PHE A 72 -0.50 -13.14 -2.13
CA PHE A 72 -0.69 -14.14 -3.17
C PHE A 72 0.03 -13.75 -4.48
N ASN A 73 -0.30 -12.57 -5.00
CA ASN A 73 0.12 -12.11 -6.32
C ASN A 73 1.63 -11.90 -6.38
N ALA A 74 2.28 -12.46 -7.43
CA ALA A 74 3.72 -12.39 -7.69
C ALA A 74 4.64 -12.94 -6.57
N THR A 75 4.06 -13.49 -5.50
CA THR A 75 4.79 -14.02 -4.34
C THR A 75 4.67 -15.54 -4.27
N MET A 76 3.46 -16.07 -4.49
CA MET A 76 3.16 -17.50 -4.37
C MET A 76 2.68 -18.14 -5.68
N THR A 77 2.50 -17.31 -6.70
CA THR A 77 1.99 -17.69 -8.02
C THR A 77 3.15 -17.97 -8.96
N THR A 78 3.13 -19.13 -9.60
CA THR A 78 4.06 -19.40 -10.72
C THR A 78 3.53 -18.73 -11.97
N GLN A 79 4.40 -18.01 -12.70
CA GLN A 79 4.02 -17.53 -14.02
C GLN A 79 3.93 -18.75 -14.95
N VAL A 80 2.72 -19.14 -15.33
CA VAL A 80 2.53 -20.16 -16.36
C VAL A 80 2.76 -19.48 -17.71
N ASP A 81 4.02 -19.39 -18.12
CA ASP A 81 4.35 -19.12 -19.52
C ASP A 81 4.03 -20.38 -20.32
N GLY A 82 2.79 -20.49 -20.81
CA GLY A 82 2.41 -21.56 -21.73
C GLY A 82 3.26 -21.49 -23.01
N PRO A 83 3.87 -22.61 -23.45
CA PRO A 83 4.59 -22.62 -24.72
C PRO A 83 3.56 -22.69 -25.86
N GLY A 84 3.15 -21.54 -26.39
CA GLY A 84 2.19 -21.50 -27.50
C GLY A 84 1.83 -20.08 -27.94
N ARG A 85 1.49 -19.91 -29.22
CA ARG A 85 1.16 -18.63 -29.87
C ARG A 85 0.15 -17.81 -29.05
N ARG A 86 0.58 -16.62 -28.63
CA ARG A 86 -0.16 -15.64 -27.81
C ARG A 86 -1.37 -15.08 -28.55
N GLY A 87 -2.54 -15.70 -28.35
CA GLY A 87 -3.85 -15.13 -28.68
C GLY A 87 -4.48 -14.40 -27.48
N PRO A 88 -5.52 -13.57 -27.70
CA PRO A 88 -6.23 -12.86 -26.62
C PRO A 88 -6.94 -13.78 -25.63
N GLU A 89 -7.35 -14.99 -26.03
CA GLU A 89 -7.95 -15.98 -25.12
C GLU A 89 -6.95 -16.56 -24.12
N GLN A 90 -5.68 -16.73 -24.53
CA GLN A 90 -4.63 -17.28 -23.66
C GLN A 90 -4.17 -16.30 -22.58
N ILE A 91 -4.40 -14.99 -22.78
CA ILE A 91 -4.17 -13.96 -21.76
C ILE A 91 -5.18 -14.09 -20.61
N ARG A 92 -6.40 -14.60 -20.88
CA ARG A 92 -7.39 -14.94 -19.83
C ARG A 92 -7.07 -16.27 -19.13
N GLU A 93 -6.37 -17.19 -19.79
CA GLU A 93 -5.94 -18.47 -19.22
C GLU A 93 -4.75 -18.37 -18.25
N MET A 94 -4.23 -17.17 -18.02
CA MET A 94 -3.21 -16.86 -17.02
C MET A 94 -3.75 -16.89 -15.57
N LYS A 95 -4.62 -17.87 -15.28
CA LYS A 95 -5.12 -18.14 -13.93
C LYS A 95 -3.93 -18.25 -12.99
N LEU A 96 -3.94 -17.43 -11.93
CA LEU A 96 -2.97 -17.46 -10.87
C LEU A 96 -3.02 -18.85 -10.21
N ARG A 97 -2.06 -19.72 -10.54
CA ARG A 97 -1.96 -21.04 -9.94
C ARG A 97 -0.94 -21.03 -8.82
N LEU A 98 -1.36 -21.57 -7.68
CA LEU A 98 -0.49 -21.81 -6.53
C LEU A 98 0.66 -22.74 -6.96
N HIS A 99 1.88 -22.39 -6.54
CA HIS A 99 3.03 -23.25 -6.79
C HIS A 99 2.80 -24.66 -6.20
N PRO A 100 3.02 -25.76 -6.97
CA PRO A 100 2.77 -27.12 -6.48
C PRO A 100 3.47 -27.47 -5.16
N HIS A 101 4.71 -27.01 -4.98
CA HIS A 101 5.46 -27.20 -3.75
C HIS A 101 4.88 -26.48 -2.52
N LEU A 102 4.10 -25.42 -2.70
CA LEU A 102 3.47 -24.71 -1.60
C LEU A 102 2.25 -25.45 -1.06
N GLN A 103 1.58 -26.28 -1.87
CA GLN A 103 0.42 -27.04 -1.41
C GLN A 103 0.77 -27.95 -0.22
N GLU A 104 1.90 -28.65 -0.31
CA GLU A 104 2.35 -29.52 0.79
C GLU A 104 2.80 -28.72 2.00
N VAL A 105 3.47 -27.58 1.78
CA VAL A 105 3.88 -26.66 2.85
C VAL A 105 2.67 -26.14 3.62
N PHE A 106 1.62 -25.67 2.94
CA PHE A 106 0.39 -25.25 3.60
C PHE A 106 -0.30 -26.39 4.33
N ARG A 107 -0.30 -27.60 3.76
CA ARG A 107 -0.86 -28.77 4.45
C ARG A 107 -0.15 -29.07 5.77
N ILE A 108 1.15 -28.82 5.85
CA ILE A 108 1.93 -28.97 7.08
C ILE A 108 1.65 -27.81 8.05
N LEU A 109 1.74 -26.56 7.57
CA LEU A 109 1.58 -25.38 8.41
C LEU A 109 0.15 -25.22 8.96
N CYS A 110 -0.88 -25.57 8.19
CA CYS A 110 -2.28 -25.54 8.63
C CYS A 110 -2.59 -26.53 9.76
N LYS A 111 -1.73 -27.55 9.98
CA LYS A 111 -1.91 -28.48 11.10
C LYS A 111 -1.46 -27.89 12.44
N ASP A 112 -0.66 -26.82 12.44
CA ASP A 112 -0.22 -26.19 13.68
C ASP A 112 -1.30 -25.24 14.23
N PRO A 113 -1.94 -25.55 15.37
CA PRO A 113 -2.96 -24.66 15.95
C PRO A 113 -2.37 -23.34 16.46
N ARG A 114 -1.05 -23.26 16.67
CA ARG A 114 -0.34 -22.05 17.10
C ARG A 114 -0.05 -21.07 15.96
N THR A 115 -0.22 -21.50 14.72
CA THR A 115 0.07 -20.69 13.55
C THR A 115 -1.22 -20.25 12.88
N THR A 116 -1.45 -18.94 12.83
CA THR A 116 -2.53 -18.34 12.06
C THR A 116 -1.95 -17.80 10.76
N ILE A 117 -2.46 -18.28 9.65
CA ILE A 117 -2.00 -17.88 8.32
C ILE A 117 -3.10 -17.07 7.65
N VAL A 118 -2.73 -15.89 7.16
CA VAL A 118 -3.57 -14.94 6.44
C VAL A 118 -3.00 -14.75 5.04
N ILE A 119 -3.78 -15.09 4.02
CA ILE A 119 -3.45 -14.81 2.63
C ILE A 119 -4.11 -13.50 2.23
N LEU A 120 -3.32 -12.50 1.88
CA LEU A 120 -3.79 -11.23 1.33
C LEU A 120 -3.62 -11.22 -0.19
N SER A 121 -4.70 -10.90 -0.89
CA SER A 121 -4.64 -10.72 -2.35
C SER A 121 -5.48 -9.54 -2.82
N GLY A 122 -5.07 -8.96 -3.95
CA GLY A 122 -5.93 -8.07 -4.72
C GLY A 122 -6.95 -8.81 -5.58
N SER A 123 -6.78 -10.11 -5.79
CA SER A 123 -7.63 -10.92 -6.67
C SER A 123 -9.03 -11.18 -6.11
N GLU A 124 -9.94 -11.59 -6.99
CA GLU A 124 -11.32 -11.97 -6.65
C GLU A 124 -11.42 -13.18 -5.72
N ARG A 125 -12.58 -13.31 -5.06
CA ARG A 125 -12.93 -14.43 -4.18
C ARG A 125 -12.80 -15.79 -4.87
N ASN A 126 -13.31 -15.91 -6.09
CA ASN A 126 -13.32 -17.16 -6.85
C ASN A 126 -11.90 -17.69 -7.11
N VAL A 127 -10.96 -16.79 -7.42
CA VAL A 127 -9.55 -17.16 -7.68
C VAL A 127 -8.90 -17.70 -6.39
N LEU A 128 -9.17 -17.06 -5.26
CA LEU A 128 -8.67 -17.51 -3.96
C LEU A 128 -9.32 -18.82 -3.51
N ASP A 129 -10.59 -19.03 -3.83
CA ASP A 129 -11.31 -20.28 -3.55
C ASP A 129 -10.78 -21.45 -4.38
N GLU A 130 -10.55 -21.24 -5.67
CA GLU A 130 -9.92 -22.23 -6.54
C GLU A 130 -8.50 -22.59 -6.05
N ALA A 131 -7.73 -21.61 -5.60
CA ALA A 131 -6.33 -21.81 -5.19
C ALA A 131 -6.17 -22.39 -3.77
N PHE A 132 -6.99 -21.94 -2.81
CA PHE A 132 -6.82 -22.23 -1.39
C PHE A 132 -8.04 -22.85 -0.69
N GLY A 133 -9.13 -23.12 -1.40
CA GLY A 133 -10.37 -23.69 -0.83
C GLY A 133 -10.17 -25.00 -0.06
N ALA A 134 -9.12 -25.76 -0.37
CA ALA A 134 -8.81 -27.00 0.33
C ALA A 134 -8.18 -26.81 1.72
N PHE A 135 -7.59 -25.64 2.01
CA PHE A 135 -6.81 -25.39 3.21
C PHE A 135 -7.60 -24.65 4.30
N ASP A 136 -7.18 -24.82 5.55
CA ASP A 136 -7.73 -24.09 6.70
C ASP A 136 -6.91 -22.81 6.93
N LEU A 137 -7.24 -21.76 6.17
CA LEU A 137 -6.51 -20.48 6.14
C LEU A 137 -7.49 -19.31 6.21
N TRP A 138 -7.01 -18.16 6.69
CA TRP A 138 -7.73 -16.90 6.51
C TRP A 138 -7.43 -16.36 5.12
N LEU A 139 -8.46 -16.01 4.35
CA LEU A 139 -8.31 -15.44 3.02
C LEU A 139 -8.91 -14.05 2.97
N ALA A 140 -8.15 -13.09 2.47
CA ALA A 140 -8.61 -11.74 2.21
C ALA A 140 -8.53 -11.44 0.71
N ALA A 141 -9.70 -11.24 0.08
CA ALA A 141 -9.83 -10.91 -1.33
C ALA A 141 -9.99 -9.40 -1.53
N GLU A 142 -9.68 -8.93 -2.74
CA GLU A 142 -9.84 -7.53 -3.16
C GLU A 142 -9.25 -6.52 -2.16
N ASN A 143 -7.98 -6.72 -1.81
CA ASN A 143 -7.23 -5.90 -0.85
C ASN A 143 -7.86 -5.87 0.57
N GLY A 144 -8.67 -6.88 0.91
CA GLY A 144 -9.25 -7.03 2.24
C GLY A 144 -10.71 -6.61 2.40
N MET A 145 -11.39 -6.35 1.27
CA MET A 145 -12.84 -6.06 1.22
C MET A 145 -13.71 -7.29 1.49
N PHE A 146 -13.15 -8.48 1.25
CA PHE A 146 -13.81 -9.74 1.58
C PHE A 146 -12.87 -10.57 2.43
N LEU A 147 -13.38 -11.06 3.55
CA LEU A 147 -12.65 -11.89 4.48
C LEU A 147 -13.36 -13.23 4.63
N ARG A 148 -12.63 -14.31 4.39
CA ARG A 148 -13.08 -15.67 4.68
C ARG A 148 -12.27 -16.26 5.80
N HIS A 149 -12.97 -16.77 6.80
CA HIS A 149 -12.39 -17.58 7.85
C HIS A 149 -12.40 -19.05 7.43
N THR A 150 -11.23 -19.70 7.32
CA THR A 150 -11.13 -21.15 7.10
C THR A 150 -11.92 -21.54 5.83
N ARG A 151 -12.79 -22.56 5.94
CA ARG A 151 -13.74 -23.05 4.93
C ARG A 151 -15.15 -22.48 5.15
N GLY A 152 -15.28 -21.39 5.89
CA GLY A 152 -16.54 -20.71 6.14
C GLY A 152 -16.99 -19.85 4.95
N GLU A 153 -18.08 -19.11 5.15
CA GLU A 153 -18.59 -18.18 4.15
C GLU A 153 -17.75 -16.90 4.08
N TRP A 154 -17.76 -16.26 2.91
CA TRP A 154 -17.15 -14.96 2.71
C TRP A 154 -17.95 -13.90 3.46
N LYS A 155 -17.27 -13.16 4.33
CA LYS A 155 -17.82 -11.99 5.00
C LYS A 155 -17.34 -10.74 4.28
N THR A 156 -18.29 -9.91 3.89
CA THR A 156 -18.02 -8.59 3.33
C THR A 156 -17.65 -7.63 4.45
N THR A 157 -16.50 -6.98 4.32
CA THR A 157 -16.02 -5.93 5.24
C THR A 157 -16.22 -4.53 4.65
N MET A 158 -17.02 -4.42 3.57
CA MET A 158 -17.42 -3.16 2.96
C MET A 158 -18.10 -2.26 4.01
N PRO A 159 -17.78 -0.96 4.04
CA PRO A 159 -18.61 0.03 4.71
C PRO A 159 -20.02 0.01 4.10
N GLU A 160 -21.08 0.05 4.91
CA GLU A 160 -22.48 -0.08 4.48
C GLU A 160 -22.95 1.03 3.51
N HIS A 161 -22.19 2.12 3.39
CA HIS A 161 -22.53 3.29 2.55
C HIS A 161 -21.57 3.50 1.38
N LEU A 162 -20.83 2.46 0.97
CA LEU A 162 -19.93 2.60 -0.15
C LEU A 162 -20.70 2.64 -1.48
N ASN A 163 -20.69 3.80 -2.14
CA ASN A 163 -21.25 3.95 -3.47
C ASN A 163 -20.31 3.32 -4.52
N MET A 164 -20.83 2.40 -5.32
CA MET A 164 -20.11 1.68 -6.38
C MET A 164 -20.52 2.11 -7.80
N ASP A 165 -21.42 3.08 -7.96
CA ASP A 165 -21.90 3.62 -9.25
C ASP A 165 -20.75 4.15 -10.14
N TRP A 166 -19.61 4.49 -9.52
CA TRP A 166 -18.41 4.93 -10.23
C TRP A 166 -17.84 3.83 -11.13
N MET A 167 -18.02 2.55 -10.83
CA MET A 167 -17.47 1.45 -11.65
C MET A 167 -18.09 1.46 -13.05
N ASP A 168 -19.40 1.68 -13.17
CA ASP A 168 -20.10 1.78 -14.44
C ASP A 168 -19.62 2.98 -15.28
N SER A 169 -19.17 4.05 -14.61
CA SER A 169 -18.63 5.24 -15.25
C SER A 169 -17.16 5.07 -15.67
N VAL A 170 -16.38 4.26 -14.94
CA VAL A 170 -14.96 4.02 -15.18
C VAL A 170 -14.73 2.90 -16.20
N GLN A 171 -15.60 1.89 -16.22
CA GLN A 171 -15.47 0.73 -17.11
C GLN A 171 -15.35 1.11 -18.60
N PRO A 172 -16.14 2.05 -19.17
CA PRO A 172 -15.98 2.47 -20.55
C PRO A 172 -14.60 3.06 -20.87
N VAL A 173 -13.97 3.76 -19.90
CA VAL A 173 -12.62 4.30 -20.05
C VAL A 173 -11.62 3.14 -20.14
N PHE A 174 -11.74 2.14 -19.27
CA PHE A 174 -10.88 0.96 -19.29
C PHE A 174 -11.03 0.16 -20.59
N ASP A 175 -12.26 -0.02 -21.07
CA ASP A 175 -12.53 -0.70 -22.34
C ASP A 175 -11.94 0.05 -23.53
N TYR A 176 -12.01 1.39 -23.54
CA TYR A 176 -11.42 2.24 -24.57
C TYR A 176 -9.89 2.05 -24.68
N PHE A 177 -9.18 2.03 -23.55
CA PHE A 177 -7.73 1.84 -23.53
C PHE A 177 -7.31 0.39 -23.76
N ARG A 178 -8.15 -0.58 -23.37
CA ARG A 178 -7.98 -2.00 -23.71
C ARG A 178 -7.94 -2.20 -25.22
N GLU A 179 -8.90 -1.63 -25.94
CA GLU A 179 -9.01 -1.77 -27.39
C GLU A 179 -7.85 -1.12 -28.15
N ARG A 180 -7.35 0.00 -27.63
CA ARG A 180 -6.21 0.72 -28.22
C ARG A 180 -4.85 0.13 -27.90
N THR A 181 -4.76 -0.71 -26.88
CA THR A 181 -3.49 -1.24 -26.39
C THR A 181 -3.43 -2.75 -26.59
N PRO A 182 -2.86 -3.23 -27.72
CA PRO A 182 -2.77 -4.66 -28.00
C PRO A 182 -2.13 -5.42 -26.85
N ARG A 183 -2.68 -6.60 -26.53
CA ARG A 183 -2.22 -7.49 -25.44
C ARG A 183 -2.38 -6.93 -24.02
N SER A 184 -3.02 -5.77 -23.86
CA SER A 184 -3.54 -5.36 -22.56
C SER A 184 -4.86 -6.07 -22.27
N TYR A 185 -5.22 -6.17 -20.99
CA TYR A 185 -6.51 -6.71 -20.57
C TYR A 185 -7.05 -5.94 -19.37
N VAL A 186 -8.37 -5.99 -19.20
CA VAL A 186 -9.09 -5.41 -18.08
C VAL A 186 -9.66 -6.56 -17.25
N GLU A 187 -9.40 -6.53 -15.95
CA GLU A 187 -9.97 -7.40 -14.93
C GLU A 187 -10.99 -6.57 -14.15
N VAL A 188 -12.27 -6.92 -14.32
CA VAL A 188 -13.40 -6.29 -13.64
C VAL A 188 -13.71 -7.11 -12.40
N ARG A 189 -13.42 -6.57 -11.21
CA ARG A 189 -13.73 -7.22 -9.93
C ARG A 189 -14.99 -6.61 -9.32
N GLU A 190 -15.40 -7.08 -8.14
CA GLU A 190 -16.63 -6.59 -7.50
C GLU A 190 -16.49 -5.22 -6.87
N THR A 191 -15.28 -4.87 -6.41
CA THR A 191 -15.01 -3.59 -5.75
C THR A 191 -13.87 -2.80 -6.41
N SER A 192 -13.25 -3.33 -7.45
CA SER A 192 -12.12 -2.69 -8.12
C SER A 192 -12.03 -3.01 -9.62
N LEU A 193 -11.39 -2.11 -10.36
CA LEU A 193 -11.12 -2.28 -11.79
C LEU A 193 -9.61 -2.24 -12.01
N LEU A 194 -9.05 -3.25 -12.66
CA LEU A 194 -7.61 -3.34 -12.94
C LEU A 194 -7.37 -3.43 -14.44
N TRP A 195 -6.53 -2.55 -14.95
CA TRP A 195 -6.01 -2.62 -16.32
C TRP A 195 -4.56 -3.06 -16.27
N ASN A 196 -4.24 -4.14 -16.96
CA ASN A 196 -2.91 -4.71 -16.99
C ASN A 196 -2.34 -4.66 -18.40
N TYR A 197 -1.16 -4.05 -18.53
CA TYR A 197 -0.45 -3.92 -19.79
C TYR A 197 0.93 -4.59 -19.74
N LYS A 198 1.13 -5.57 -18.86
CA LYS A 198 2.40 -6.31 -18.71
C LYS A 198 2.92 -6.92 -20.01
N TYR A 199 2.00 -7.36 -20.88
CA TYR A 199 2.29 -8.01 -22.17
C TYR A 199 2.19 -7.08 -23.38
N ALA A 200 1.78 -5.83 -23.17
CA ALA A 200 1.87 -4.80 -24.18
C ALA A 200 3.33 -4.34 -24.32
N ASP A 201 3.58 -3.55 -25.36
CA ASP A 201 4.82 -2.80 -25.48
C ASP A 201 4.98 -1.86 -24.27
N VAL A 202 6.19 -1.77 -23.70
CA VAL A 202 6.39 -1.13 -22.39
C VAL A 202 6.31 0.38 -22.51
N GLU A 203 6.93 0.93 -23.55
CA GLU A 203 6.94 2.36 -23.85
C GLU A 203 5.54 2.83 -24.23
N PHE A 204 4.88 2.12 -25.16
CA PHE A 204 3.51 2.43 -25.56
C PHE A 204 2.52 2.26 -24.40
N GLY A 205 2.63 1.17 -23.63
CA GLY A 205 1.77 0.92 -22.48
C GLY A 205 1.89 1.99 -21.39
N ARG A 206 3.09 2.55 -21.18
CA ARG A 206 3.30 3.67 -20.24
C ARG A 206 2.60 4.95 -20.72
N VAL A 207 2.71 5.28 -22.01
CA VAL A 207 2.01 6.45 -22.57
C VAL A 207 0.49 6.27 -22.43
N GLN A 208 -0.02 5.09 -22.80
CA GLN A 208 -1.44 4.76 -22.65
C GLN A 208 -1.91 4.80 -21.19
N ALA A 209 -1.08 4.38 -20.23
CA ALA A 209 -1.38 4.47 -18.81
C ALA A 209 -1.51 5.93 -18.35
N ARG A 210 -0.59 6.80 -18.78
CA ARG A 210 -0.63 8.23 -18.48
C ARG A 210 -1.91 8.87 -19.02
N ASP A 211 -2.23 8.62 -20.28
CA ASP A 211 -3.42 9.16 -20.93
C ASP A 211 -4.70 8.64 -20.26
N MET A 212 -4.71 7.37 -19.83
CA MET A 212 -5.79 6.81 -19.02
C MET A 212 -5.96 7.54 -17.69
N LEU A 213 -4.88 7.76 -16.94
CA LEU A 213 -4.94 8.46 -15.65
C LEU A 213 -5.56 9.85 -15.81
N GLN A 214 -5.18 10.56 -16.88
CA GLN A 214 -5.75 11.86 -17.19
C GLN A 214 -7.26 11.77 -17.51
N HIS A 215 -7.67 10.83 -18.36
CA HIS A 215 -9.09 10.61 -18.68
C HIS A 215 -9.92 10.26 -17.44
N LEU A 216 -9.35 9.50 -16.51
CA LEU A 216 -9.99 9.19 -15.24
C LEU A 216 -10.15 10.48 -14.42
N TRP A 217 -9.06 11.20 -14.13
CA TRP A 217 -9.10 12.40 -13.28
C TRP A 217 -9.97 13.53 -13.82
N THR A 218 -10.03 13.70 -15.14
CA THR A 218 -10.83 14.76 -15.77
C THR A 218 -12.31 14.38 -15.93
N GLY A 219 -12.63 13.08 -15.88
CA GLY A 219 -13.97 12.58 -16.13
C GLY A 219 -14.59 11.91 -14.89
N PRO A 220 -14.76 10.58 -14.91
CA PRO A 220 -15.68 9.85 -14.04
C PRO A 220 -15.29 9.82 -12.56
N ILE A 221 -14.00 10.02 -12.23
CA ILE A 221 -13.52 9.92 -10.85
C ILE A 221 -13.29 11.26 -10.16
N SER A 222 -13.49 12.38 -10.87
CA SER A 222 -13.25 13.73 -10.35
C SER A 222 -14.04 14.05 -9.07
N ASN A 223 -15.25 13.49 -8.93
CA ASN A 223 -16.13 13.68 -7.77
C ASN A 223 -16.43 12.36 -7.03
N ALA A 224 -15.78 11.26 -7.39
CA ALA A 224 -16.02 9.95 -6.79
C ALA A 224 -15.04 9.68 -5.64
N ALA A 225 -15.48 8.98 -4.60
CA ALA A 225 -14.64 8.55 -3.47
C ALA A 225 -13.76 7.35 -3.83
N VAL A 226 -12.94 7.48 -4.88
CA VAL A 226 -12.06 6.43 -5.39
C VAL A 226 -10.60 6.88 -5.38
N ASP A 227 -9.72 5.90 -5.21
CA ASP A 227 -8.29 6.06 -5.31
C ASP A 227 -7.76 5.30 -6.53
N VAL A 228 -6.78 5.89 -7.20
CA VAL A 228 -6.09 5.29 -8.33
C VAL A 228 -4.70 4.84 -7.89
N VAL A 229 -4.41 3.57 -8.11
CA VAL A 229 -3.14 2.94 -7.77
C VAL A 229 -2.41 2.58 -9.05
N GLN A 230 -1.35 3.33 -9.34
CA GLN A 230 -0.47 3.04 -10.46
C GLN A 230 0.57 2.00 -10.02
N GLY A 231 0.50 0.81 -10.63
CA GLY A 231 1.53 -0.21 -10.54
C GLY A 231 2.57 -0.05 -11.66
N GLY A 232 3.64 -0.85 -11.61
CA GLY A 232 4.72 -0.74 -12.61
C GLY A 232 4.31 -1.10 -14.05
N ARG A 233 3.28 -1.93 -14.22
CA ARG A 233 2.66 -2.29 -15.52
C ARG A 233 1.15 -2.49 -15.43
N SER A 234 0.50 -1.75 -14.54
CA SER A 234 -0.93 -1.86 -14.30
C SER A 234 -1.50 -0.60 -13.67
N VAL A 235 -2.79 -0.34 -13.86
CA VAL A 235 -3.54 0.74 -13.21
C VAL A 235 -4.76 0.12 -12.55
N GLU A 236 -4.89 0.30 -11.23
CA GLU A 236 -6.03 -0.17 -10.44
C GLU A 236 -6.84 1.03 -9.95
N VAL A 237 -8.16 0.99 -10.09
CA VAL A 237 -9.07 1.93 -9.44
C VAL A 237 -9.84 1.16 -8.37
N ARG A 238 -9.81 1.68 -7.15
CA ARG A 238 -10.46 1.10 -5.97
C ARG A 238 -11.05 2.19 -5.09
N PRO A 239 -11.94 1.88 -4.14
CA PRO A 239 -12.52 2.87 -3.25
C PRO A 239 -11.48 3.48 -2.30
N VAL A 240 -11.68 4.74 -1.90
CA VAL A 240 -10.79 5.41 -0.94
C VAL A 240 -10.80 4.67 0.41
N GLY A 241 -9.62 4.56 1.03
CA GLY A 241 -9.45 3.88 2.32
C GLY A 241 -9.36 2.36 2.24
N VAL A 242 -9.37 1.79 1.03
CA VAL A 242 -9.13 0.35 0.82
C VAL A 242 -7.65 0.14 0.50
N SER A 243 -6.90 -0.37 1.47
CA SER A 243 -5.51 -0.82 1.31
C SER A 243 -5.29 -2.13 2.07
N LYS A 244 -4.23 -2.85 1.71
CA LYS A 244 -3.86 -4.10 2.39
C LYS A 244 -3.47 -3.85 3.85
N GLY A 245 -2.84 -2.72 4.17
CA GLY A 245 -2.57 -2.33 5.56
C GLY A 245 -3.85 -2.03 6.35
N ALA A 246 -4.77 -1.22 5.81
CA ALA A 246 -6.04 -0.92 6.46
C ALA A 246 -6.93 -2.17 6.68
N ALA A 247 -6.76 -3.18 5.83
CA ALA A 247 -7.44 -4.46 6.01
C ALA A 247 -6.90 -5.26 7.21
N ILE A 248 -5.62 -5.13 7.56
CA ILE A 248 -5.02 -5.88 8.66
C ILE A 248 -5.68 -5.55 9.99
N ASP A 249 -5.97 -4.28 10.28
CA ASP A 249 -6.71 -3.87 11.49
C ASP A 249 -8.01 -4.66 11.66
N ARG A 250 -8.80 -4.72 10.58
CA ARG A 250 -10.10 -5.41 10.56
C ARG A 250 -9.93 -6.92 10.70
N ILE A 251 -8.94 -7.49 10.00
CA ILE A 251 -8.64 -8.91 10.03
C ILE A 251 -8.20 -9.32 11.44
N LEU A 252 -7.31 -8.57 12.08
CA LEU A 252 -6.88 -8.81 13.45
C LEU A 252 -8.06 -8.74 14.43
N GLY A 253 -8.92 -7.73 14.30
CA GLY A 253 -10.16 -7.62 15.09
C GLY A 253 -11.04 -8.87 14.98
N GLU A 254 -11.27 -9.38 13.76
CA GLU A 254 -12.04 -10.62 13.54
C GLU A 254 -11.32 -11.87 14.08
N ILE A 255 -10.00 -11.97 13.95
CA ILE A 255 -9.21 -13.08 14.50
C ILE A 255 -9.37 -13.10 16.03
N VAL A 256 -9.24 -11.96 16.69
CA VAL A 256 -9.38 -11.82 18.15
C VAL A 256 -10.77 -12.25 18.60
N HIS A 257 -11.81 -11.76 17.92
CA HIS A 257 -13.19 -12.00 18.29
C HIS A 257 -13.58 -13.48 18.12
N ARG A 258 -13.10 -14.14 17.07
CA ARG A 258 -13.46 -15.54 16.76
C ARG A 258 -12.58 -16.58 17.47
N LYS A 259 -11.26 -16.38 17.51
CA LYS A 259 -10.36 -17.35 18.12
C LYS A 259 -10.28 -17.25 19.65
N ARG A 260 -10.91 -16.24 20.27
CA ARG A 260 -10.75 -15.92 21.72
C ARG A 260 -9.28 -16.08 22.10
N ILE A 261 -8.44 -15.24 21.49
CA ILE A 261 -6.98 -15.32 21.65
C ILE A 261 -6.65 -15.29 23.15
N THR A 262 -6.19 -16.42 23.68
CA THR A 262 -5.77 -16.57 25.08
C THR A 262 -4.29 -16.23 25.28
N ILE A 263 -3.51 -16.29 24.20
CA ILE A 263 -2.07 -16.00 24.18
C ILE A 263 -1.85 -14.92 23.12
N PRO A 264 -1.28 -13.75 23.46
CA PRO A 264 -1.02 -12.69 22.49
C PRO A 264 -0.08 -13.16 21.38
N ILE A 265 -0.18 -12.54 20.21
CA ILE A 265 0.70 -12.86 19.06
C ILE A 265 2.12 -12.36 19.38
N ASP A 266 3.09 -13.27 19.36
CA ASP A 266 4.49 -13.00 19.74
C ASP A 266 5.47 -13.10 18.56
N TYR A 267 4.98 -13.51 17.38
CA TYR A 267 5.74 -13.58 16.12
C TYR A 267 4.85 -13.17 14.94
N VAL A 268 5.35 -12.26 14.10
CA VAL A 268 4.68 -11.82 12.88
C VAL A 268 5.65 -11.89 11.70
N LEU A 269 5.24 -12.60 10.65
CA LEU A 269 5.93 -12.65 9.38
C LEU A 269 5.01 -12.10 8.30
N CYS A 270 5.45 -11.05 7.60
CA CYS A 270 4.73 -10.47 6.46
C CYS A 270 5.60 -10.61 5.20
N ILE A 271 5.16 -11.39 4.21
CA ILE A 271 5.86 -11.58 2.94
C ILE A 271 4.94 -11.19 1.80
N GLY A 272 5.36 -10.30 0.91
CA GLY A 272 4.56 -9.97 -0.26
C GLY A 272 5.26 -9.19 -1.36
N HIS A 273 4.64 -9.19 -2.53
CA HIS A 273 4.89 -8.22 -3.59
C HIS A 273 3.73 -7.21 -3.59
N PHE A 274 3.82 -6.21 -2.72
CA PHE A 274 2.80 -5.18 -2.58
C PHE A 274 3.13 -3.95 -3.42
N LEU A 275 2.10 -3.23 -3.88
CA LEU A 275 2.27 -1.94 -4.53
C LEU A 275 2.70 -0.90 -3.51
N SER A 276 3.28 0.22 -3.93
CA SER A 276 3.81 1.23 -3.00
C SER A 276 2.72 1.75 -2.03
N LYS A 277 1.48 1.90 -2.51
CA LYS A 277 0.31 2.26 -1.68
C LYS A 277 -0.17 1.16 -0.71
N ASP A 278 0.32 -0.06 -0.85
CA ASP A 278 0.01 -1.20 0.00
C ASP A 278 1.22 -1.62 0.87
N GLU A 279 2.32 -0.87 0.84
CA GLU A 279 3.47 -1.09 1.72
C GLU A 279 3.24 -0.54 3.13
N ASP A 280 2.09 0.10 3.37
CA ASP A 280 1.58 0.47 4.69
C ASP A 280 1.51 -0.73 5.65
N ILE A 281 1.25 -1.92 5.10
CA ILE A 281 1.28 -3.17 5.84
C ILE A 281 2.65 -3.50 6.46
N TYR A 282 3.75 -3.08 5.83
CA TYR A 282 5.09 -3.36 6.35
C TYR A 282 5.43 -2.51 7.56
N THR A 283 4.90 -1.31 7.63
CA THR A 283 5.07 -0.41 8.77
C THR A 283 4.04 -0.63 9.88
N PHE A 284 2.94 -1.33 9.57
CA PHE A 284 1.82 -1.53 10.51
C PHE A 284 2.22 -2.16 11.85
N PHE A 285 3.05 -3.20 11.82
CA PHE A 285 3.51 -3.89 13.03
C PHE A 285 4.85 -3.37 13.55
N GLU A 286 5.39 -2.29 12.97
CA GLU A 286 6.59 -1.69 13.53
C GLU A 286 6.22 -0.98 14.83
N PRO A 287 6.82 -1.35 15.98
CA PRO A 287 6.72 -0.51 17.16
C PRO A 287 7.35 0.83 16.78
N GLU A 288 6.59 1.92 16.94
CA GLU A 288 7.01 3.28 16.59
C GLU A 288 8.48 3.50 16.94
N LEU A 289 9.35 3.46 15.94
CA LEU A 289 10.62 4.14 16.05
C LEU A 289 10.27 5.62 16.05
N PRO A 290 10.77 6.44 16.99
CA PRO A 290 10.46 7.85 17.03
C PRO A 290 10.96 8.49 15.74
N PHE A 291 10.07 8.67 14.78
CA PHE A 291 10.31 9.43 13.57
C PHE A 291 9.63 10.79 13.75
N GLU A 292 10.28 11.64 14.53
CA GLU A 292 9.93 13.05 14.62
C GLU A 292 10.16 13.68 13.23
N ARG A 293 9.08 13.81 12.45
CA ARG A 293 9.06 14.81 11.38
C ARG A 293 8.89 16.16 12.07
N GLU A 294 10.00 16.75 12.50
CA GLU A 294 10.05 18.17 12.79
C GLU A 294 9.78 18.93 11.48
N TYR A 295 8.51 19.26 11.24
CA TYR A 295 8.18 20.42 10.45
C TYR A 295 8.72 21.62 11.22
N THR A 296 9.88 22.12 10.80
CA THR A 296 10.41 23.40 11.28
C THR A 296 9.52 24.52 10.75
N SER A 297 8.41 24.77 11.45
CA SER A 297 7.71 26.05 11.36
C SER A 297 8.57 27.08 12.09
N ASN A 298 9.26 27.90 11.32
CA ASN A 298 9.95 29.09 11.80
C ASN A 298 9.00 30.00 12.61
N GLY A 299 9.16 29.98 13.93
CA GLY A 299 8.59 30.95 14.85
C GLY A 299 9.67 31.38 15.85
N LYS A 300 10.46 32.39 15.49
CA LYS A 300 11.44 33.01 16.39
C LYS A 300 10.70 33.72 17.54
N ILE A 301 10.98 33.31 18.78
CA ILE A 301 10.93 34.21 19.95
C ILE A 301 12.36 34.35 20.46
N LEU A 302 12.77 35.60 20.59
CA LEU A 302 14.07 36.03 21.10
C LEU A 302 14.21 35.66 22.59
N ASP A 303 15.43 35.26 23.00
CA ASP A 303 16.04 35.86 24.18
C ASP A 303 17.57 35.85 24.09
N GLY A 304 18.17 36.96 24.50
CA GLY A 304 19.56 37.33 24.20
C GLY A 304 20.57 37.15 25.33
N LYS A 305 21.84 37.21 24.91
CA LYS A 305 23.13 37.51 25.61
C LYS A 305 24.18 36.58 24.97
N GLY A 306 25.19 36.98 24.22
CA GLY A 306 25.90 38.24 24.03
C GLY A 306 27.40 37.93 24.22
N LEU A 307 28.25 38.07 23.18
CA LEU A 307 29.70 38.36 23.29
C LEU A 307 30.40 38.46 21.90
N ILE A 308 30.58 39.71 21.51
CA ILE A 308 31.61 40.41 20.71
C ILE A 308 32.87 39.60 20.30
N ASP A 309 33.24 39.56 19.00
CA ASP A 309 34.48 40.17 18.47
C ASP A 309 34.51 40.32 16.92
N ARG A 310 35.44 41.14 16.43
CA ARG A 310 35.39 42.06 15.27
C ARG A 310 36.02 41.58 13.95
N ARG A 311 35.37 41.98 12.82
CA ARG A 311 35.90 42.56 11.53
C ARG A 311 36.80 41.71 10.58
N PRO A 312 37.04 42.14 9.31
CA PRO A 312 36.21 42.89 8.33
C PRO A 312 36.35 42.40 6.86
N VAL A 313 35.44 42.79 5.94
CA VAL A 313 35.64 42.73 4.46
C VAL A 313 34.98 44.00 3.82
N PRO A 314 35.52 44.59 2.72
CA PRO A 314 35.58 46.04 2.53
C PRO A 314 34.44 46.70 1.72
N LYS A 315 34.49 48.04 1.70
CA LYS A 315 33.57 49.01 1.07
C LYS A 315 33.71 49.15 -0.45
N ALA A 316 32.60 49.58 -1.07
CA ALA A 316 32.40 50.69 -2.05
C ALA A 316 31.47 50.23 -3.19
N ALA A 317 30.52 50.97 -3.76
CA ALA A 317 29.95 52.32 -3.65
C ALA A 317 28.51 52.21 -4.22
N GLY A 318 27.46 52.93 -3.80
CA GLY A 318 27.30 54.39 -3.88
C GLY A 318 26.56 54.77 -5.18
N GLY A 319 25.25 55.04 -5.10
CA GLY A 319 24.45 55.56 -6.21
C GLY A 319 22.97 55.70 -5.86
N ALA A 320 22.58 56.87 -5.36
CA ALA A 320 21.20 57.22 -4.99
C ALA A 320 20.44 57.84 -6.17
N SER A 321 19.12 57.62 -6.23
CA SER A 321 18.18 58.68 -6.61
C SER A 321 16.78 58.37 -6.03
N ALA A 322 16.19 59.40 -5.44
CA ALA A 322 14.87 59.41 -4.84
C ALA A 322 13.88 60.10 -5.79
N SER A 323 12.61 59.70 -5.75
CA SER A 323 11.49 60.62 -6.01
C SER A 323 10.23 60.16 -5.29
N THR A 324 9.45 61.15 -4.88
CA THR A 324 8.41 61.13 -3.83
C THR A 324 7.04 61.44 -4.45
N ARG A 325 5.97 61.11 -3.70
CA ARG A 325 4.56 61.62 -3.74
C ARG A 325 3.58 60.75 -4.54
N SER A 326 2.32 60.52 -4.11
CA SER A 326 1.54 60.94 -2.94
C SER A 326 0.20 60.18 -2.91
N CYS A 327 -0.41 60.14 -1.73
CA CYS A 327 -1.65 59.50 -1.32
C CYS A 327 -2.93 59.96 -2.04
N SER A 328 -3.97 59.12 -2.03
CA SER A 328 -5.31 59.49 -1.51
C SER A 328 -6.14 58.25 -1.21
N ALA A 329 -6.96 58.36 -0.16
CA ALA A 329 -7.67 57.32 0.55
C ALA A 329 -9.19 57.54 0.48
N GLY A 330 -9.93 56.48 0.82
CA GLY A 330 -11.29 56.53 1.36
C GLY A 330 -12.26 55.56 0.67
N SER A 331 -13.09 54.77 1.36
CA SER A 331 -13.38 54.66 2.80
C SER A 331 -14.51 53.64 3.07
N PHE A 332 -14.71 53.31 4.36
CA PHE A 332 -15.95 52.87 5.05
C PHE A 332 -16.39 51.39 5.00
N GLU A 333 -16.85 50.75 6.07
CA GLU A 333 -16.92 51.03 7.53
C GLU A 333 -17.42 49.74 8.23
N GLU A 334 -16.99 49.48 9.46
CA GLU A 334 -17.47 48.37 10.31
C GLU A 334 -17.88 48.96 11.67
N ALA A 335 -19.03 48.55 12.22
CA ALA A 335 -19.57 49.06 13.50
C ALA A 335 -19.93 47.91 14.48
N PRO A 336 -19.89 48.15 15.81
CA PRO A 336 -19.78 47.11 16.84
C PRO A 336 -21.05 46.93 17.70
N LEU A 337 -21.11 45.85 18.49
CA LEU A 337 -22.17 45.62 19.49
C LEU A 337 -21.63 45.40 20.90
N GLN A 338 -22.36 45.97 21.85
CA GLN A 338 -22.06 46.20 23.26
C GLN A 338 -22.51 45.04 24.17
N SER A 339 -21.91 45.03 25.36
CA SER A 339 -22.21 44.23 26.54
C SER A 339 -23.51 44.61 27.25
N ASN A 340 -24.15 43.65 27.91
CA ASN A 340 -24.78 43.86 29.22
C ASN A 340 -24.65 42.58 30.05
N GLY A 341 -24.22 42.72 31.30
CA GLY A 341 -24.16 41.63 32.27
C GLY A 341 -25.37 41.62 33.19
N ASP A 342 -25.65 40.45 33.78
CA ASP A 342 -26.38 40.41 35.04
C ASP A 342 -25.90 39.23 35.91
N ARG A 343 -25.82 39.51 37.22
CA ARG A 343 -25.27 38.64 38.27
C ARG A 343 -26.38 37.80 38.91
N SER A 344 -26.16 36.50 39.08
CA SER A 344 -26.77 35.76 40.21
C SER A 344 -25.98 34.51 40.61
N LYS A 345 -25.96 34.26 41.92
CA LYS A 345 -25.09 33.34 42.68
C LYS A 345 -25.50 31.86 42.59
N ALA A 346 -24.50 31.02 42.90
CA ALA A 346 -24.46 29.57 43.02
C ALA A 346 -25.60 28.88 43.80
N THR A 347 -25.91 27.63 43.40
CA THR A 347 -26.04 26.46 44.31
C THR A 347 -25.73 25.18 43.54
N ALA A 348 -24.99 24.28 44.20
CA ALA A 348 -24.55 23.00 43.67
C ALA A 348 -25.62 21.92 43.85
N TYR A 349 -25.90 21.14 42.81
CA TYR A 349 -26.57 19.84 42.90
C TYR A 349 -25.81 18.82 42.05
N LYS A 350 -25.30 17.78 42.71
CA LYS A 350 -24.67 16.61 42.11
C LYS A 350 -25.76 15.68 41.58
N GLU A 351 -25.76 15.37 40.30
CA GLU A 351 -26.46 14.21 39.75
C GLU A 351 -25.43 13.18 39.26
N LYS A 352 -25.58 11.95 39.76
CA LYS A 352 -24.77 10.77 39.41
C LYS A 352 -25.26 10.21 38.06
N PRO A 353 -24.39 9.84 37.12
CA PRO A 353 -24.77 8.95 36.03
C PRO A 353 -24.83 7.51 36.52
N THR A 354 -25.84 6.81 36.01
CA THR A 354 -26.27 5.46 36.33
C THR A 354 -25.34 4.39 35.74
N SER A 355 -25.08 3.37 36.55
CA SER A 355 -24.21 2.21 36.33
C SER A 355 -24.75 1.23 35.28
N ARG A 356 -24.58 1.55 33.98
CA ARG A 356 -24.77 0.57 32.91
C ARG A 356 -23.87 0.78 31.68
N GLU A 357 -23.22 1.94 31.57
CA GLU A 357 -22.24 2.25 30.52
C GLU A 357 -20.79 1.92 30.94
N GLU A 358 -20.54 1.72 32.24
CA GLU A 358 -19.21 1.35 32.77
C GLU A 358 -18.91 -0.16 32.73
N GLU A 359 -19.86 -1.02 32.37
CA GLU A 359 -19.63 -2.46 32.24
C GLU A 359 -19.12 -2.89 30.85
N PHE A 360 -19.16 -2.01 29.84
CA PHE A 360 -18.57 -2.29 28.52
C PHE A 360 -17.14 -1.75 28.35
N ALA A 361 -16.71 -0.79 29.17
CA ALA A 361 -15.42 -0.11 29.05
C ALA A 361 -14.29 -0.69 29.93
N LYS A 362 -14.48 -1.87 30.56
CA LYS A 362 -13.50 -2.50 31.46
C LYS A 362 -13.02 -3.89 31.01
N GLN A 363 -13.17 -4.23 29.73
CA GLN A 363 -12.56 -5.44 29.13
C GLN A 363 -11.54 -5.18 28.02
N GLU A 364 -11.15 -3.92 27.79
CA GLU A 364 -10.04 -3.59 26.87
C GLU A 364 -8.73 -3.47 27.65
N GLY A 365 -8.06 -4.61 27.79
CA GLY A 365 -6.78 -4.70 28.49
C GLY A 365 -6.10 -6.06 28.32
N SER A 366 -6.32 -6.70 27.19
CA SER A 366 -5.48 -7.80 26.71
C SER A 366 -4.82 -7.26 25.45
N SER A 367 -3.57 -6.80 25.54
CA SER A 367 -2.79 -6.44 24.34
C SER A 367 -2.81 -7.65 23.41
N VAL A 368 -3.51 -7.55 22.28
CA VAL A 368 -3.65 -8.64 21.30
C VAL A 368 -2.28 -9.06 20.75
N LEU A 369 -1.32 -8.14 20.80
CA LEU A 369 0.05 -8.30 20.35
C LEU A 369 1.00 -8.15 21.55
N ASP A 370 1.91 -9.11 21.71
CA ASP A 370 3.10 -9.01 22.59
C ASP A 370 4.33 -9.14 21.69
N LEU A 371 4.36 -8.30 20.65
CA LEU A 371 5.33 -8.40 19.58
C LEU A 371 6.56 -7.57 19.93
N LYS A 372 7.67 -8.25 20.21
CA LYS A 372 8.98 -7.60 20.27
C LYS A 372 9.43 -7.25 18.85
N GLY A 373 10.10 -6.11 18.70
CA GLY A 373 10.60 -5.66 17.39
C GLY A 373 11.45 -6.70 16.66
N GLU A 374 12.21 -7.53 17.38
CA GLU A 374 13.03 -8.62 16.82
C GLU A 374 12.23 -9.81 16.27
N ASN A 375 10.95 -9.94 16.67
CA ASN A 375 10.08 -11.04 16.23
C ASN A 375 9.16 -10.62 15.07
N TYR A 376 9.37 -9.42 14.53
CA TYR A 376 8.67 -8.91 13.36
C TYR A 376 9.55 -8.96 12.12
N PHE A 377 9.15 -9.77 11.15
CA PHE A 377 9.84 -9.96 9.88
C PHE A 377 8.94 -9.48 8.73
N SER A 378 9.22 -8.30 8.17
CA SER A 378 8.60 -7.82 6.93
C SER A 378 9.54 -8.03 5.74
N CYS A 379 9.05 -8.68 4.68
CA CYS A 379 9.84 -9.10 3.52
C CYS A 379 9.17 -8.68 2.22
N ALA A 380 9.86 -7.82 1.45
CA ALA A 380 9.44 -7.48 0.10
C ALA A 380 9.99 -8.50 -0.91
N VAL A 381 9.14 -8.94 -1.85
CA VAL A 381 9.50 -9.93 -2.86
C VAL A 381 9.75 -9.27 -4.22
N GLY A 382 10.92 -9.49 -4.81
CA GLY A 382 11.24 -9.04 -6.18
C GLY A 382 11.29 -7.52 -6.38
N ARG A 383 11.34 -6.73 -5.30
CA ARG A 383 11.47 -5.26 -5.34
C ARG A 383 12.85 -4.83 -4.86
N LYS A 384 13.45 -3.85 -5.55
CA LYS A 384 14.76 -3.29 -5.18
C LYS A 384 14.69 -2.31 -4.02
N ARG A 385 13.54 -1.65 -3.83
CA ARG A 385 13.30 -0.66 -2.78
C ARG A 385 11.90 -0.87 -2.22
N SER A 386 11.78 -0.82 -0.90
CA SER A 386 10.54 -1.09 -0.18
C SER A 386 10.63 -0.57 1.26
N ASN A 387 9.49 -0.35 1.90
CA ASN A 387 9.40 -0.11 3.35
C ASN A 387 9.58 -1.37 4.21
N ALA A 388 9.63 -2.56 3.60
CA ALA A 388 9.93 -3.79 4.32
C ALA A 388 11.34 -3.77 4.94
N ARG A 389 11.53 -4.46 6.07
CA ARG A 389 12.85 -4.60 6.73
C ARG A 389 13.81 -5.49 5.97
N TYR A 390 13.28 -6.47 5.24
CA TYR A 390 14.05 -7.46 4.52
C TYR A 390 13.55 -7.62 3.08
N SER A 391 14.38 -8.24 2.24
CA SER A 391 14.02 -8.62 0.87
C SER A 391 14.23 -10.11 0.60
N LEU A 392 13.32 -10.65 -0.22
CA LEU A 392 13.48 -11.93 -0.89
C LEU A 392 13.54 -11.69 -2.41
N PRO A 393 14.55 -12.21 -3.13
CA PRO A 393 14.75 -11.85 -4.53
C PRO A 393 13.65 -12.41 -5.45
N SER A 394 13.16 -13.62 -5.19
CA SER A 394 12.22 -14.32 -6.06
C SER A 394 11.13 -15.07 -5.31
N SER A 395 10.08 -15.49 -6.03
CA SER A 395 9.07 -16.40 -5.51
C SER A 395 9.64 -17.77 -5.12
N GLU A 396 10.73 -18.22 -5.76
CA GLU A 396 11.37 -19.49 -5.42
C GLU A 396 12.03 -19.43 -4.04
N ASP A 397 12.63 -18.28 -3.69
CA ASP A 397 13.22 -18.05 -2.36
C ASP A 397 12.14 -18.03 -1.28
N VAL A 398 10.96 -17.48 -1.58
CA VAL A 398 9.79 -17.55 -0.69
C VAL A 398 9.38 -19.00 -0.45
N VAL A 399 9.32 -19.82 -1.51
CA VAL A 399 8.99 -21.25 -1.41
C VAL A 399 10.04 -21.99 -0.58
N SER A 400 11.32 -21.73 -0.83
CA SER A 400 12.45 -22.27 -0.06
C SER A 400 12.33 -21.93 1.43
N PHE A 401 12.08 -20.66 1.73
CA PHE A 401 11.92 -20.17 3.10
C PHE A 401 10.74 -20.82 3.82
N LEU A 402 9.56 -20.86 3.19
CA LEU A 402 8.38 -21.49 3.77
C LEU A 402 8.57 -23.01 3.94
N LYS A 403 9.34 -23.67 3.06
CA LYS A 403 9.74 -25.07 3.25
C LYS A 403 10.62 -25.23 4.48
N SER A 404 11.58 -24.34 4.71
CA SER A 404 12.43 -24.38 5.92
C SER A 404 11.60 -24.23 7.20
N ILE A 405 10.62 -23.32 7.22
CA ILE A 405 9.66 -23.18 8.33
C ILE A 405 8.83 -24.46 8.51
N ALA A 406 8.31 -25.05 7.43
CA ALA A 406 7.53 -26.28 7.53
C ALA A 406 8.39 -27.49 7.98
N ALA A 407 9.64 -27.57 7.54
CA ALA A 407 10.58 -28.60 7.94
C ALA A 407 10.98 -28.47 9.42
N SER A 408 11.08 -27.25 9.93
CA SER A 408 11.35 -26.97 11.35
C SER A 408 10.20 -27.38 12.27
N TYR A 409 9.01 -27.58 11.71
CA TYR A 409 7.81 -28.11 12.39
C TYR A 409 7.66 -29.63 12.25
N ALA A 410 8.20 -30.24 11.19
CA ALA A 410 8.13 -31.69 11.03
C ALA A 410 8.78 -32.35 12.26
N PRO A 411 8.08 -33.27 12.95
CA PRO A 411 8.66 -33.96 14.08
C PRO A 411 9.93 -34.63 13.59
N VAL A 412 11.06 -34.21 14.16
CA VAL A 412 12.32 -34.94 14.03
C VAL A 412 12.00 -36.34 14.54
N ASN A 413 11.83 -37.29 13.61
CA ASN A 413 11.87 -38.71 13.94
C ASN A 413 13.29 -38.95 14.45
N VAL A 414 13.47 -38.78 15.77
CA VAL A 414 14.63 -39.28 16.49
C VAL A 414 14.53 -40.80 16.42
N ASN A 415 14.95 -41.38 15.30
CA ASN A 415 15.31 -42.77 15.22
C ASN A 415 16.60 -42.95 16.02
N HIS A 416 16.47 -42.96 17.34
CA HIS A 416 17.37 -43.69 18.21
C HIS A 416 17.09 -45.19 18.02
N SER A 417 17.53 -45.76 16.88
CA SER A 417 17.90 -47.18 16.87
C SER A 417 19.36 -47.25 17.31
N SER A 418 19.62 -47.35 18.61
CA SER A 418 19.84 -48.65 19.25
C SER A 418 20.82 -49.54 18.46
N SER A 419 22.05 -49.07 18.26
CA SER A 419 23.20 -49.97 18.15
C SER A 419 23.52 -50.50 19.54
N LYS A 420 22.66 -51.40 20.03
CA LYS A 420 22.97 -52.27 21.15
C LYS A 420 24.10 -53.20 20.71
N ASN A 421 25.17 -53.17 21.49
CA ASN A 421 26.14 -54.23 21.67
C ASN A 421 25.52 -55.64 21.55
N LEU A 422 26.07 -56.42 20.61
CA LEU A 422 26.13 -57.88 20.62
C LEU A 422 27.30 -58.24 19.69
N LEU A 423 28.52 -58.42 20.20
CA LEU A 423 29.09 -59.56 20.95
C LEU A 423 29.85 -60.51 20.02
N ARG A 424 31.13 -60.68 20.38
CA ARG A 424 32.04 -61.82 20.15
C ARG A 424 32.67 -62.01 18.77
#